data_AF-A0A958TWX0-F1
#
_entry.id   AF-A0A958TWX0-F1
#
_cell.length_a   1.000
_cell.length_b   1.000
_cell.length_c   1.000
_cell.angle_alpha   90.00
_cell.angle_beta   90.00
_cell.angle_gamma   90.00
#
_symmetry.space_group_name_H-M   'P 1'
#
loop_
_entity.id
_entity.type
_entity.pdbx_description
1 polymer ?
#
loop_
_entity_poly.entity_id
_entity_poly.type
_entity_poly.pdbx_seq_one_letter_code
_entity_poly.pdbx_strand_id
1 'polypeptide(L)'
;EFALSATLRERFGLFHLMLQSIIEPISFVGKKPWSIVVFPLKYSADIFSYRDDAINLMFSFGVNGFGFIACLQDNGIIGEKQKDLLDKIKGHVLHPIQFEELYARFHYSDYILQYKPEYKIESNDNGITIESIAIEKKGSKPIFGFWDEDIFAQLLANYWSVYGIEREDILQFQKPPLSFLENPYSKDFIRPETIDLPF
;
A
#
# COMPACT_ATOMS: atom_id res chain seq x y z
N GLU A 1 -12.87 -31.20 -0.89
CA GLU A 1 -13.09 -30.47 -2.15
C GLU A 1 -12.71 -29.01 -1.93
N PHE A 2 -11.86 -28.42 -2.77
CA PHE A 2 -11.40 -27.03 -2.59
C PHE A 2 -12.49 -26.08 -3.11
N ALA A 3 -13.03 -25.24 -2.23
CA ALA A 3 -14.09 -24.28 -2.58
C ALA A 3 -13.68 -22.86 -2.17
N LEU A 4 -13.55 -21.96 -3.15
CA LEU A 4 -13.36 -20.53 -2.91
C LEU A 4 -14.69 -19.87 -2.56
N SER A 5 -14.66 -18.91 -1.63
CA SER A 5 -15.81 -18.04 -1.37
C SER A 5 -16.19 -17.25 -2.63
N ALA A 6 -17.46 -16.87 -2.75
CA ALA A 6 -17.93 -16.08 -3.89
C ALA A 6 -17.14 -14.76 -4.03
N THR A 7 -16.83 -14.11 -2.91
CA THR A 7 -16.05 -12.88 -2.85
C THR A 7 -14.63 -13.07 -3.39
N LEU A 8 -13.93 -14.13 -2.98
CA LEU A 8 -12.57 -14.40 -3.47
C LEU A 8 -12.57 -14.77 -4.95
N ARG A 9 -13.58 -15.54 -5.40
CA ARG A 9 -13.73 -15.89 -6.82
C ARG A 9 -13.91 -14.65 -7.69
N GLU A 10 -14.75 -13.71 -7.25
CA GLU A 10 -14.97 -12.45 -7.95
C GLU A 10 -13.69 -11.60 -7.99
N ARG A 11 -13.05 -11.40 -6.83
CA ARG A 11 -11.79 -10.64 -6.71
C ARG A 11 -10.70 -11.20 -7.64
N PHE A 12 -10.44 -12.49 -7.57
CA PHE A 12 -9.42 -13.14 -8.40
C PHE A 12 -9.81 -13.23 -9.88
N GLY A 13 -11.10 -13.37 -10.19
CA GLY A 13 -11.59 -13.31 -11.57
C GLY A 13 -11.34 -11.94 -12.21
N LEU A 14 -11.65 -10.86 -11.49
CA LEU A 14 -11.34 -9.50 -11.90
C LEU A 14 -9.83 -9.28 -12.01
N PHE A 15 -9.04 -9.80 -11.07
CA PHE A 15 -7.59 -9.61 -11.08
C PHE A 15 -6.96 -10.31 -12.28
N HIS A 16 -7.38 -11.54 -12.55
CA HIS A 16 -6.99 -12.29 -13.73
C HIS A 16 -7.34 -11.53 -15.02
N LEU A 17 -8.57 -11.00 -15.14
CA LEU A 17 -8.98 -10.19 -16.28
C LEU A 17 -8.07 -8.96 -16.48
N MET A 18 -7.72 -8.26 -15.39
CA MET A 18 -6.80 -7.12 -15.47
C MET A 18 -5.40 -7.55 -15.90
N LEU A 19 -4.90 -8.69 -15.43
CA LEU A 19 -3.60 -9.24 -15.86
C LEU A 19 -3.57 -9.62 -17.34
N GLN A 20 -4.71 -10.01 -17.93
CA GLN A 20 -4.79 -10.28 -19.36
C GLN A 20 -4.42 -9.05 -20.22
N SER A 21 -4.47 -7.83 -19.68
CA SER A 21 -4.04 -6.62 -20.39
C SER A 21 -2.58 -6.62 -20.84
N ILE A 22 -1.75 -7.52 -20.30
CA ILE A 22 -0.36 -7.70 -20.73
C ILE A 22 -0.28 -8.36 -22.12
N ILE A 23 -1.26 -9.17 -22.49
CA ILE A 23 -1.23 -10.01 -23.71
C ILE A 23 -2.46 -9.82 -24.63
N GLU A 24 -3.55 -9.28 -24.12
CA GLU A 24 -4.80 -9.02 -24.84
C GLU A 24 -5.10 -7.51 -24.91
N PRO A 25 -5.90 -7.04 -25.89
CA PRO A 25 -6.27 -5.64 -26.03
C PRO A 25 -7.28 -5.21 -24.95
N ILE A 26 -6.78 -5.03 -23.73
CA ILE A 26 -7.54 -4.55 -22.58
C ILE A 26 -7.04 -3.16 -22.21
N SER A 27 -7.95 -2.19 -22.16
CA SER A 27 -7.65 -0.80 -21.83
C SER A 27 -8.30 -0.37 -20.52
N PHE A 28 -7.63 0.54 -19.81
CA PHE A 28 -8.11 1.09 -18.54
C PHE A 28 -8.50 2.55 -18.73
N VAL A 29 -9.75 2.89 -18.40
CA VAL A 29 -10.30 4.24 -18.55
C VAL A 29 -10.46 4.91 -17.18
N GLY A 30 -10.15 6.21 -17.12
CA GLY A 30 -10.24 6.99 -15.90
C GLY A 30 -9.14 6.66 -14.89
N LYS A 31 -9.53 6.47 -13.62
CA LYS A 31 -8.59 6.10 -12.56
C LYS A 31 -8.06 4.67 -12.78
N LYS A 32 -6.78 4.47 -12.51
CA LYS A 32 -6.18 3.14 -12.55
C LYS A 32 -6.81 2.27 -11.46
N PRO A 33 -7.05 0.97 -11.71
CA PRO A 33 -7.65 0.08 -10.73
C PRO A 33 -6.63 -0.39 -9.68
N TRP A 34 -5.58 0.39 -9.42
CA TRP A 34 -4.50 0.04 -8.50
C TRP A 34 -3.76 1.31 -8.02
N SER A 35 -3.15 1.18 -6.86
CA SER A 35 -2.11 2.07 -6.35
C SER A 35 -0.79 1.33 -6.40
N ILE A 36 0.06 1.71 -7.36
CA ILE A 36 1.42 1.21 -7.45
C ILE A 36 2.37 2.39 -7.30
N VAL A 37 3.24 2.32 -6.30
CA VAL A 37 4.25 3.34 -6.01
C VAL A 37 5.63 2.69 -6.04
N VAL A 38 6.59 3.39 -6.65
CA VAL A 38 7.97 2.91 -6.85
C VAL A 38 8.92 3.95 -6.30
N PHE A 39 9.91 3.51 -5.52
CA PHE A 39 10.88 4.38 -4.87
C PHE A 39 12.29 3.86 -5.05
N PRO A 40 13.29 4.76 -5.15
CA PRO A 40 14.68 4.35 -5.01
C PRO A 40 14.94 3.97 -3.55
N LEU A 41 15.55 2.81 -3.34
CA LEU A 41 15.82 2.25 -2.02
C LEU A 41 17.32 2.00 -1.86
N LYS A 42 17.82 2.19 -0.64
CA LYS A 42 19.21 1.87 -0.29
C LYS A 42 19.24 0.69 0.66
N TYR A 43 19.34 -0.52 0.13
CA TYR A 43 19.58 -1.72 0.94
C TYR A 43 21.07 -2.09 0.91
N SER A 44 21.53 -2.88 1.88
CA SER A 44 22.73 -3.68 1.68
C SER A 44 22.55 -4.60 0.46
N ALA A 45 23.63 -4.80 -0.32
CA ALA A 45 23.56 -5.40 -1.66
C ALA A 45 22.90 -6.80 -1.72
N ASP A 46 22.96 -7.55 -0.63
CA ASP A 46 22.47 -8.92 -0.54
C ASP A 46 21.05 -9.03 0.04
N ILE A 47 20.39 -7.91 0.36
CA ILE A 47 19.05 -7.93 0.98
C ILE A 47 17.96 -7.91 -0.08
N PHE A 48 17.03 -8.85 0.08
CA PHE A 48 15.77 -8.96 -0.66
C PHE A 48 14.61 -8.92 0.35
N SER A 49 13.76 -7.90 0.25
CA SER A 49 12.51 -7.78 1.03
C SER A 49 11.32 -8.06 0.13
N TYR A 50 10.50 -9.04 0.50
CA TYR A 50 9.24 -9.34 -0.18
C TYR A 50 8.17 -9.65 0.85
N ARG A 51 6.98 -9.08 0.64
CA ARG A 51 5.79 -9.41 1.42
C ARG A 51 4.58 -9.40 0.51
N ASP A 52 3.66 -10.31 0.75
CA ASP A 52 2.38 -10.36 0.07
C ASP A 52 1.22 -10.62 1.02
N ASP A 53 0.10 -10.00 0.68
CA ASP A 53 -1.23 -10.39 1.10
C ASP A 53 -2.00 -10.78 -0.16
N ALA A 54 -1.91 -12.06 -0.52
CA ALA A 54 -2.56 -12.60 -1.70
C ALA A 54 -4.10 -12.50 -1.62
N ILE A 55 -4.68 -12.43 -0.41
CA ILE A 55 -6.13 -12.28 -0.24
C ILE A 55 -6.53 -10.87 -0.63
N ASN A 56 -5.82 -9.85 -0.16
CA ASN A 56 -6.08 -8.44 -0.45
C ASN A 56 -5.37 -7.90 -1.69
N LEU A 57 -4.61 -8.75 -2.39
CA LEU A 57 -3.83 -8.39 -3.57
C LEU A 57 -2.88 -7.21 -3.31
N MET A 58 -2.25 -7.22 -2.14
CA MET A 58 -1.21 -6.27 -1.78
C MET A 58 0.16 -6.93 -1.81
N PHE A 59 1.15 -6.21 -2.33
CA PHE A 59 2.51 -6.70 -2.48
C PHE A 59 3.49 -5.58 -2.13
N SER A 60 4.60 -5.96 -1.52
CA SER A 60 5.78 -5.12 -1.41
C SER A 60 7.01 -5.89 -1.85
N PHE A 61 7.91 -5.16 -2.51
CA PHE A 61 9.17 -5.68 -3.00
C PHE A 61 10.23 -4.60 -2.80
N GLY A 62 11.38 -4.96 -2.26
CA GLY A 62 12.50 -4.07 -2.05
C GLY A 62 13.83 -4.77 -2.26
N VAL A 63 14.70 -4.16 -3.05
CA VAL A 63 16.10 -4.54 -3.23
C VAL A 63 16.95 -3.27 -3.25
N ASN A 64 18.28 -3.43 -3.22
CA ASN A 64 19.13 -2.26 -3.40
C ASN A 64 18.90 -1.62 -4.78
N GLY A 65 18.72 -0.29 -4.80
CA GLY A 65 18.40 0.49 -5.98
C GLY A 65 16.92 0.86 -6.08
N PHE A 66 15.98 -0.06 -5.81
CA PHE A 66 14.55 0.24 -5.89
C PHE A 66 13.66 -0.73 -5.13
N GLY A 67 12.43 -0.29 -4.88
CA GLY A 67 11.34 -1.16 -4.52
C GLY A 67 9.98 -0.55 -4.85
N PHE A 68 8.94 -1.33 -4.69
CA PHE A 68 7.58 -0.93 -4.97
C PHE A 68 6.58 -1.50 -3.98
N ILE A 69 5.49 -0.76 -3.79
CA ILE A 69 4.28 -1.21 -3.10
C ILE A 69 3.17 -1.23 -4.14
N ALA A 70 2.45 -2.33 -4.23
CA ALA A 70 1.32 -2.50 -5.13
C ALA A 70 0.08 -2.92 -4.34
N CYS A 71 -0.92 -2.05 -4.30
CA CYS A 71 -2.28 -2.39 -3.86
C CYS A 71 -3.12 -2.56 -5.12
N LEU A 72 -3.38 -3.81 -5.51
CA LEU A 72 -4.14 -4.10 -6.72
C LEU A 72 -5.63 -4.09 -6.38
N GLN A 73 -6.42 -3.59 -7.32
CA GLN A 73 -7.86 -3.42 -7.18
C GLN A 73 -8.33 -2.36 -6.18
N ASP A 74 -7.50 -1.46 -5.66
CA ASP A 74 -7.95 -0.41 -4.73
C ASP A 74 -8.56 0.83 -5.42
N ASN A 75 -8.71 0.82 -6.75
CA ASN A 75 -9.13 1.97 -7.56
C ASN A 75 -8.29 3.25 -7.36
N GLY A 76 -7.03 3.11 -6.92
CA GLY A 76 -6.11 4.22 -6.68
C GLY A 76 -6.35 4.96 -5.35
N ILE A 77 -7.34 4.56 -4.55
CA ILE A 77 -7.77 5.34 -3.38
C ILE A 77 -6.74 5.35 -2.25
N ILE A 78 -5.94 4.29 -2.12
CA ILE A 78 -4.91 4.21 -1.07
C ILE A 78 -3.76 5.14 -1.42
N GLY A 79 -3.33 5.17 -2.69
CA GLY A 79 -2.35 6.11 -3.19
C GLY A 79 -2.81 7.56 -3.01
N GLU A 80 -4.09 7.85 -3.26
CA GLU A 80 -4.68 9.16 -3.00
C GLU A 80 -4.70 9.52 -1.52
N LYS A 81 -5.04 8.58 -0.62
CA LYS A 81 -5.00 8.78 0.83
C LYS A 81 -3.59 9.13 1.32
N GLN A 82 -2.58 8.49 0.74
CA GLN A 82 -1.17 8.68 1.13
C GLN A 82 -0.47 9.79 0.33
N LYS A 83 -1.19 10.53 -0.53
CA LYS A 83 -0.62 11.50 -1.47
C LYS A 83 0.32 12.50 -0.82
N ASP A 84 -0.10 13.13 0.29
CA ASP A 84 0.71 14.14 0.97
C ASP A 84 2.07 13.60 1.44
N LEU A 85 2.08 12.36 1.94
CA LEU A 85 3.30 11.67 2.35
C LEU A 85 4.15 11.28 1.13
N LEU A 86 3.52 10.72 0.09
CA LEU A 86 4.20 10.33 -1.14
C LEU A 86 4.86 11.53 -1.82
N ASP A 87 4.20 12.70 -1.80
CA ASP A 87 4.71 13.95 -2.36
C ASP A 87 5.92 14.47 -1.56
N LYS A 88 5.93 14.31 -0.23
CA LYS A 88 7.10 14.65 0.62
C LYS A 88 8.31 13.73 0.39
N ILE A 89 8.06 12.45 0.15
CA ILE A 89 9.10 11.44 -0.09
C ILE A 89 9.69 11.56 -1.50
N LYS A 90 8.93 12.10 -2.45
CA LYS A 90 9.28 12.14 -3.86
C LYS A 90 10.68 12.74 -4.08
N GLY A 91 11.53 11.99 -4.77
CA GLY A 91 12.89 12.39 -5.11
C GLY A 91 13.95 11.99 -4.07
N HIS A 92 13.56 11.38 -2.94
CA HIS A 92 14.48 10.85 -1.94
C HIS A 92 14.72 9.34 -2.15
N VAL A 93 15.94 8.89 -1.83
CA VAL A 93 16.30 7.47 -1.72
C VAL A 93 15.96 7.02 -0.30
N LEU A 94 14.95 6.17 -0.15
CA LEU A 94 14.48 5.78 1.19
C LEU A 94 15.44 4.80 1.87
N HIS A 95 15.50 4.93 3.20
CA HIS A 95 16.03 3.90 4.06
C HIS A 95 15.04 2.70 4.10
N PRO A 96 15.51 1.44 4.17
CA PRO A 96 14.67 0.26 4.26
C PRO A 96 13.57 0.34 5.33
N ILE A 97 13.90 0.74 6.55
CA ILE A 97 12.91 0.97 7.61
C ILE A 97 11.77 1.95 7.24
N GLN A 98 12.07 3.01 6.48
CA GLN A 98 11.07 3.97 6.00
C GLN A 98 10.15 3.33 4.97
N PHE A 99 10.72 2.49 4.10
CA PHE A 99 9.94 1.74 3.11
C PHE A 99 9.01 0.72 3.79
N GLU A 100 9.47 0.03 4.83
CA GLU A 100 8.62 -0.88 5.63
C GLU A 100 7.49 -0.12 6.34
N GLU A 101 7.73 1.10 6.85
CA GLU A 101 6.67 1.95 7.42
C GLU A 101 5.67 2.39 6.35
N LEU A 102 6.16 2.76 5.16
CA LEU A 102 5.29 3.18 4.06
C LEU A 102 4.38 2.02 3.65
N TYR A 103 4.92 0.81 3.57
CA TYR A 103 4.12 -0.39 3.34
C TYR A 103 3.10 -0.64 4.46
N ALA A 104 3.48 -0.47 5.73
CA ALA A 104 2.55 -0.55 6.87
C ALA A 104 1.37 0.41 6.71
N ARG A 105 1.62 1.65 6.29
CA ARG A 105 0.58 2.67 6.08
C ARG A 105 -0.37 2.29 4.94
N PHE A 106 0.15 1.74 3.85
CA PHE A 106 -0.66 1.23 2.75
C PHE A 106 -1.51 0.05 3.21
N HIS A 107 -0.90 -0.92 3.88
CA HIS A 107 -1.59 -2.10 4.38
C HIS A 107 -2.70 -1.75 5.36
N TYR A 108 -2.42 -0.92 6.34
CA TYR A 108 -3.44 -0.52 7.31
C TYR A 108 -4.55 0.32 6.67
N SER A 109 -4.23 1.11 5.64
CA SER A 109 -5.23 1.85 4.86
C SER A 109 -6.19 0.93 4.09
N ASP A 110 -5.68 -0.17 3.53
CA ASP A 110 -6.51 -1.21 2.93
C ASP A 110 -7.41 -1.88 3.97
N TYR A 111 -6.84 -2.25 5.12
CA TYR A 111 -7.58 -2.87 6.23
C TYR A 111 -8.76 -2.02 6.70
N ILE A 112 -8.59 -0.69 6.81
CA ILE A 112 -9.67 0.21 7.23
C ILE A 112 -10.52 0.73 6.06
N LEU A 113 -10.26 0.35 4.80
CA LEU A 113 -11.08 0.76 3.66
C LEU A 113 -12.48 0.15 3.78
N GLN A 114 -13.50 1.02 3.74
CA GLN A 114 -14.88 0.64 4.04
C GLN A 114 -15.71 0.31 2.79
N TYR A 115 -15.14 0.50 1.60
CA TYR A 115 -15.81 0.38 0.32
C TYR A 115 -15.17 -0.71 -0.52
N LYS A 116 -16.02 -1.47 -1.21
CA LYS A 116 -15.57 -2.43 -2.21
C LYS A 116 -15.30 -1.68 -3.53
N PRO A 117 -14.15 -1.90 -4.17
CA PRO A 117 -13.86 -1.43 -5.51
C PRO A 117 -14.86 -1.98 -6.53
N GLU A 118 -15.37 -1.13 -7.41
CA GLU A 118 -16.34 -1.49 -8.45
C GLU A 118 -15.79 -1.08 -9.83
N TYR A 119 -16.20 -1.83 -10.87
CA TYR A 119 -15.71 -1.67 -12.24
C TYR A 119 -16.87 -1.74 -13.22
N LYS A 120 -16.79 -0.89 -14.26
CA LYS A 120 -17.62 -1.03 -15.46
C LYS A 120 -16.77 -1.68 -16.55
N ILE A 121 -17.18 -2.88 -16.96
CA ILE A 121 -16.45 -3.70 -17.94
C ILE A 121 -17.30 -3.77 -19.21
N GLU A 122 -16.73 -3.32 -20.32
CA GLU A 122 -17.36 -3.37 -21.64
C GLU A 122 -16.48 -4.18 -22.59
N SER A 123 -17.09 -5.09 -23.35
CA SER A 123 -16.42 -5.88 -24.37
C SER A 123 -17.01 -5.55 -25.73
N ASN A 124 -16.16 -5.28 -26.71
CA ASN A 124 -16.55 -5.09 -28.11
C ASN A 124 -15.50 -5.71 -29.04
N ASP A 125 -15.69 -5.57 -30.35
CA ASP A 125 -14.80 -6.16 -31.37
C ASP A 125 -13.35 -5.66 -31.29
N ASN A 126 -13.11 -4.50 -30.65
CA ASN A 126 -11.78 -3.90 -30.48
C ASN A 126 -11.09 -4.29 -29.15
N GLY A 127 -11.75 -5.09 -28.31
CA GLY A 127 -11.21 -5.55 -27.04
C GLY A 127 -12.08 -5.21 -25.82
N ILE A 128 -11.45 -5.18 -24.64
CA ILE A 128 -12.13 -4.97 -23.36
C ILE A 128 -11.73 -3.60 -22.79
N THR A 129 -12.72 -2.87 -22.29
CA THR A 129 -12.50 -1.64 -21.54
C THR A 129 -12.89 -1.85 -20.09
N ILE A 130 -12.00 -1.49 -19.17
CA ILE A 130 -12.24 -1.53 -17.72
C ILE A 130 -12.17 -0.11 -17.19
N GLU A 131 -13.31 0.40 -16.72
CA GLU A 131 -13.40 1.70 -16.07
C GLU A 131 -13.57 1.48 -14.55
N SER A 132 -12.63 2.03 -13.78
CA SER A 132 -12.70 2.01 -12.31
C SER A 132 -13.76 3.00 -11.84
N ILE A 133 -14.77 2.53 -11.13
CA ILE A 133 -15.79 3.40 -10.55
C ILE A 133 -15.17 4.10 -9.33
N ALA A 134 -15.26 5.44 -9.30
CA ALA A 134 -14.71 6.23 -8.21
C ALA A 134 -15.33 5.84 -6.87
N ILE A 135 -14.48 5.63 -5.86
CA ILE A 135 -14.93 5.37 -4.50
C ILE A 135 -15.34 6.70 -3.88
N GLU A 136 -16.66 6.93 -3.83
CA GLU A 136 -17.24 8.13 -3.27
C GLU A 136 -17.96 7.85 -1.95
N LYS A 137 -18.02 8.89 -1.10
CA LYS A 137 -18.74 8.82 0.18
C LYS A 137 -20.24 8.67 -0.08
N LYS A 138 -20.77 7.47 0.15
CA LYS A 138 -22.22 7.18 0.11
C LYS A 138 -22.85 7.47 1.47
N GLY A 139 -23.56 8.60 1.60
CA GLY A 139 -24.27 8.99 2.84
C GLY A 139 -23.33 9.39 3.98
N SER A 140 -23.57 8.86 5.19
CA SER A 140 -22.75 9.16 6.38
C SER A 140 -21.51 8.28 6.54
N LYS A 141 -21.43 7.15 5.82
CA LYS A 141 -20.33 6.19 5.94
C LYS A 141 -19.02 6.81 5.41
N PRO A 142 -17.92 6.87 6.19
CA PRO A 142 -16.64 7.40 5.72
C PRO A 142 -15.93 6.40 4.80
N ILE A 143 -15.11 6.88 3.87
CA ILE A 143 -14.34 6.04 2.92
C ILE A 143 -13.41 5.08 3.67
N PHE A 144 -12.75 5.60 4.71
CA PHE A 144 -11.89 4.83 5.60
C PHE A 144 -12.50 4.82 7.01
N GLY A 145 -12.30 3.72 7.73
CA GLY A 145 -12.53 3.65 9.17
C GLY A 145 -11.60 4.60 9.93
N PHE A 146 -11.84 4.73 11.23
CA PHE A 146 -10.94 5.48 12.10
C PHE A 146 -9.58 4.78 12.18
N TRP A 147 -8.53 5.58 12.18
CA TRP A 147 -7.18 5.08 12.41
C TRP A 147 -7.03 4.75 13.89
N ASP A 148 -6.73 3.49 14.19
CA ASP A 148 -6.42 3.03 15.53
C ASP A 148 -4.90 2.88 15.65
N GLU A 149 -4.30 3.77 16.45
CA GLU A 149 -2.86 3.79 16.65
C GLU A 149 -2.35 2.46 17.24
N ASP A 150 -3.13 1.81 18.12
CA ASP A 150 -2.74 0.56 18.76
C ASP A 150 -2.59 -0.57 17.75
N ILE A 151 -3.61 -0.72 16.89
CA ILE A 151 -3.63 -1.72 15.82
C ILE A 151 -2.52 -1.41 14.80
N PHE A 152 -2.36 -0.13 14.45
CA PHE A 152 -1.31 0.27 13.51
C PHE A 152 0.09 -0.02 14.07
N ALA A 153 0.35 0.30 15.33
CA ALA A 153 1.63 0.02 15.97
C ALA A 153 1.93 -1.47 16.06
N GLN A 154 0.92 -2.29 16.32
CA GLN A 154 1.06 -3.75 16.30
C GLN A 154 1.45 -4.26 14.90
N LEU A 155 0.83 -3.74 13.85
CA LEU A 155 1.18 -4.06 12.46
C LEU A 155 2.60 -3.59 12.13
N LEU A 156 2.94 -2.36 12.50
CA LEU A 156 4.23 -1.74 12.21
C LEU A 156 5.37 -2.47 12.92
N ALA A 157 5.19 -2.87 14.17
CA ALA A 157 6.16 -3.68 14.92
C ALA A 157 6.45 -5.01 14.21
N ASN A 158 5.44 -5.65 13.59
CA ASN A 158 5.68 -6.88 12.82
C ASN A 158 6.64 -6.62 11.63
N TYR A 159 6.53 -5.46 10.97
CA TYR A 159 7.40 -5.10 9.85
C TYR A 159 8.78 -4.61 10.28
N TRP A 160 8.86 -3.97 11.44
CA TRP A 160 10.13 -3.52 12.02
C TRP A 160 10.81 -4.54 12.92
N SER A 161 10.25 -5.74 13.07
CA SER A 161 10.81 -6.81 13.92
C SER A 161 12.27 -7.15 13.61
N VAL A 162 12.70 -7.03 12.35
CA VAL A 162 14.10 -7.25 11.93
C VAL A 162 15.08 -6.21 12.48
N TYR A 163 14.58 -5.04 12.88
CA TYR A 163 15.34 -3.98 13.56
C TYR A 163 15.21 -4.06 15.09
N GLY A 164 14.49 -5.06 15.62
CA GLY A 164 14.27 -5.23 17.06
C GLY A 164 13.38 -4.16 17.69
N ILE A 165 12.51 -3.50 16.91
CA ILE A 165 11.57 -2.49 17.40
C ILE A 165 10.24 -3.15 17.69
N GLU A 166 9.80 -3.09 18.95
CA GLU A 166 8.55 -3.69 19.43
C GLU A 166 7.41 -2.67 19.50
N ARG A 167 6.18 -3.13 19.74
CA ARG A 167 4.99 -2.26 19.80
C ARG A 167 5.14 -1.18 20.88
N GLU A 168 5.73 -1.54 22.02
CA GLU A 168 5.97 -0.67 23.17
C GLU A 168 7.01 0.43 22.89
N ASP A 169 7.92 0.19 21.94
CA ASP A 169 8.86 1.22 21.46
C ASP A 169 8.12 2.25 20.59
N ILE A 170 7.17 1.79 19.78
CA ILE A 170 6.39 2.60 18.85
C ILE A 170 5.37 3.46 19.61
N LEU A 171 4.60 2.87 20.53
CA LEU A 171 3.58 3.55 21.32
C LEU A 171 3.98 3.66 22.78
N GLN A 172 4.43 4.85 23.15
CA GLN A 172 4.80 5.16 24.52
C GLN A 172 3.80 6.15 25.14
N PHE A 173 3.52 5.95 26.43
CA PHE A 173 2.63 6.84 27.17
C PHE A 173 3.11 8.30 27.10
N GLN A 174 2.20 9.22 26.78
CA GLN A 174 2.44 10.66 26.63
C GLN A 174 3.48 11.06 25.55
N LYS A 175 3.84 10.16 24.64
CA LYS A 175 4.67 10.47 23.47
C LYS A 175 3.88 10.21 22.19
N PRO A 176 4.14 10.98 21.13
CA PRO A 176 3.61 10.62 19.82
C PRO A 176 4.20 9.28 19.33
N PRO A 177 3.50 8.55 18.46
CA PRO A 177 4.01 7.31 17.88
C PRO A 177 5.36 7.51 17.18
N LEU A 178 6.26 6.54 17.33
CA LEU A 178 7.51 6.51 16.59
C LEU A 178 7.24 6.43 15.08
N SER A 179 7.93 7.26 14.31
CA SER A 179 7.91 7.22 12.85
C SER A 179 9.32 7.54 12.34
N PHE A 180 9.72 6.83 11.28
CA PHE A 180 10.92 7.13 10.50
C PHE A 180 10.56 7.85 9.19
N LEU A 181 9.28 7.97 8.82
CA LEU A 181 8.84 8.76 7.68
C LEU A 181 8.66 10.23 8.00
N GLU A 182 7.93 10.56 9.07
CA GLU A 182 7.59 11.93 9.42
C GLU A 182 7.98 12.26 10.85
N ASN A 183 8.51 13.46 11.06
CA ASN A 183 8.71 13.96 12.41
C ASN A 183 7.35 14.05 13.11
N PRO A 184 7.18 13.46 14.31
CA PRO A 184 5.87 13.36 14.94
C PRO A 184 5.25 14.73 15.27
N TYR A 185 6.07 15.76 15.47
CA TYR A 185 5.66 17.11 15.83
C TYR A 185 5.56 18.04 14.61
N SER A 186 6.61 18.13 13.79
CA SER A 186 6.63 19.07 12.65
C SER A 186 5.94 18.52 11.39
N LYS A 187 5.76 17.19 11.30
CA LYS A 187 5.30 16.47 10.12
C LYS A 187 6.23 16.60 8.90
N ASP A 188 7.46 17.06 9.09
CA ASP A 188 8.47 17.07 8.03
C ASP A 188 8.97 15.66 7.75
N PHE A 189 9.35 15.40 6.50
CA PHE A 189 9.98 14.14 6.13
C PHE A 189 11.33 13.97 6.84
N ILE A 190 11.54 12.82 7.48
CA ILE A 190 12.81 12.49 8.15
C ILE A 190 13.82 12.08 7.08
N ARG A 191 14.99 12.72 7.09
CA ARG A 191 16.03 12.47 6.10
C ARG A 191 16.62 11.07 6.28
N PRO A 192 16.70 10.24 5.23
CA PRO A 192 17.23 8.87 5.30
C PRO A 192 18.63 8.78 5.94
N GLU A 193 19.46 9.80 5.72
CA GLU A 193 20.85 9.85 6.23
C GLU A 193 20.93 10.12 7.74
N THR A 194 19.83 10.51 8.37
CA THR A 194 19.76 10.76 9.83
C THR A 194 19.34 9.53 10.63
N ILE A 195 19.00 8.44 9.95
CA ILE A 195 18.56 7.19 10.57
C ILE A 195 19.80 6.37 10.92
N ASP A 196 20.04 6.17 12.21
CA ASP A 196 21.15 5.36 12.73
C ASP A 196 20.74 3.89 12.90
N LEU A 197 20.36 3.27 11.78
CA LEU A 197 20.03 1.85 11.69
C LEU A 197 20.74 1.21 10.49
N PRO A 198 20.90 -0.12 10.47
CA PRO A 198 21.46 -0.82 9.32
C PRO A 198 20.59 -0.65 8.06
N PHE A 199 21.27 -0.54 6.91
CA PHE A 199 20.67 -0.63 5.56
C PHE A 199 20.55 -2.09 5.09
#